data_AF-A0A3F3C9R2-F1
#
_entry.id   AF-A0A3F3C9R2-F1
#
_cell.length_a   1.000
_cell.length_b   1.000
_cell.length_c   1.000
_cell.angle_alpha   90.00
_cell.angle_beta   90.00
_cell.angle_gamma   90.00
#
_symmetry.space_group_name_H-M   'P 1'
#
loop_
_entity.id
_entity.type
_entity.pdbx_description
1 polymer ?
#
loop_
_entity_poly.entity_id
_entity_poly.type
_entity_poly.pdbx_seq_one_letter_code
_entity_poly.pdbx_strand_id
1 'polypeptide(L)'
;MTVEKDESKTRLTPAEWAEAEAKWTSGEYTLSKLEEEYGIRRETLSRHFKKRGLEKGADSVGKMVRESLKSDAELRAKARAEKIEDRRTRYDGWAYALGQMVMVEVTTAKREGKPLASIEDDLKSLQRASGTLAKCFEISSKALGMEKEEGGEEDIPNLVFGELTPSQVAQLRKEDDEPEVIDDDLLESLEEEALSEAESDFDASGEDDDGDA
;
A
#
# COMPACT_ATOMS: atom_id res chain seq x y z
N MET A 1 -19.17 24.97 35.94
CA MET A 1 -19.03 23.54 36.30
C MET A 1 -18.35 22.85 35.13
N THR A 2 -17.02 22.78 35.17
CA THR A 2 -16.22 21.96 34.28
C THR A 2 -16.20 20.55 34.86
N VAL A 3 -16.74 19.59 34.12
CA VAL A 3 -16.73 18.18 34.50
C VAL A 3 -15.33 17.66 34.22
N GLU A 4 -14.56 17.42 35.28
CA GLU A 4 -13.31 16.66 35.23
C GLU A 4 -13.65 15.23 34.82
N LYS A 5 -13.20 14.83 33.62
CA LYS A 5 -13.26 13.44 33.16
C LYS A 5 -12.11 12.72 33.85
N ASP A 6 -12.44 12.03 34.94
CA ASP A 6 -11.52 11.19 35.69
C ASP A 6 -10.94 10.12 34.75
N GLU A 7 -9.67 10.28 34.37
CA GLU A 7 -8.94 9.31 33.57
C GLU A 7 -8.59 8.10 34.44
N SER A 8 -9.56 7.18 34.56
CA SER A 8 -9.32 5.87 35.13
C SER A 8 -8.20 5.18 34.33
N LYS A 9 -7.05 4.95 34.98
CA LYS A 9 -5.92 4.19 34.43
C LYS A 9 -6.36 2.75 34.15
N THR A 10 -6.90 2.49 32.96
CA THR A 10 -7.24 1.13 32.51
C THR A 10 -5.94 0.35 32.41
N ARG A 11 -5.73 -0.62 33.32
CA ARG A 11 -4.61 -1.55 33.25
C ARG A 11 -4.99 -2.69 32.33
N LEU A 12 -4.32 -2.83 31.19
CA LEU A 12 -4.49 -4.01 30.34
C LEU A 12 -4.12 -5.28 31.09
N THR A 13 -4.88 -6.31 30.81
CA THR A 13 -4.57 -7.69 31.17
C THR A 13 -3.38 -8.20 30.35
N PRO A 14 -2.69 -9.26 30.82
CA PRO A 14 -1.60 -9.86 30.06
C PRO A 14 -1.99 -10.35 28.66
N ALA A 15 -3.26 -10.74 28.46
CA ALA A 15 -3.78 -11.15 27.16
C ALA A 15 -3.89 -9.96 26.19
N GLU A 16 -4.44 -8.84 26.67
CA GLU A 16 -4.56 -7.63 25.85
C GLU A 16 -3.19 -7.00 25.54
N TRP A 17 -2.21 -7.14 26.45
CA TRP A 17 -0.82 -6.78 26.15
C TRP A 17 -0.23 -7.66 25.04
N ALA A 18 -0.45 -8.98 25.08
CA ALA A 18 0.02 -9.88 24.03
C ALA A 18 -0.61 -9.56 22.66
N GLU A 19 -1.90 -9.18 22.64
CA GLU A 19 -2.58 -8.74 21.42
C GLU A 19 -2.04 -7.40 20.89
N ALA A 20 -1.78 -6.43 21.77
CA ALA A 20 -1.17 -5.16 21.41
C ALA A 20 0.26 -5.32 20.89
N GLU A 21 1.05 -6.22 21.50
CA GLU A 21 2.39 -6.59 21.05
C GLU A 21 2.34 -7.20 19.64
N ALA A 22 1.45 -8.17 19.39
CA ALA A 22 1.27 -8.78 18.07
C ALA A 22 0.86 -7.76 16.98
N LYS A 23 -0.05 -6.83 17.32
CA LYS A 23 -0.48 -5.74 16.42
C LYS A 23 0.62 -4.71 16.16
N TRP A 24 1.51 -4.50 17.13
CA TRP A 24 2.66 -3.61 16.97
C TRP A 24 3.76 -4.25 16.12
N THR A 25 4.07 -5.52 16.37
CA THR A 25 5.06 -6.28 15.59
C THR A 25 4.60 -6.57 14.17
N SER A 26 3.28 -6.65 13.90
CA SER A 26 2.75 -6.73 12.53
C SER A 26 2.99 -5.44 11.73
N GLY A 27 3.13 -4.31 12.42
CA GLY A 27 3.41 -2.99 11.85
C GLY A 27 2.22 -2.31 11.16
N GLU A 28 1.03 -2.90 11.20
CA GLU A 28 -0.20 -2.35 10.62
C GLU A 28 -0.85 -1.26 11.51
N TYR A 29 -0.54 -1.31 12.80
CA TYR A 29 -1.10 -0.43 13.81
C TYR A 29 -0.10 0.66 14.20
N THR A 30 -0.60 1.88 14.40
CA THR A 30 0.16 2.99 14.98
C THR A 30 -0.15 3.10 16.47
N LEU A 31 0.72 3.75 17.24
CA LEU A 31 0.48 3.99 18.67
C LEU A 31 -0.86 4.70 18.92
N SER A 32 -1.28 5.60 18.02
CA SER A 32 -2.58 6.28 18.12
C SER A 32 -3.78 5.33 17.93
N LYS A 33 -3.67 4.34 17.03
CA LYS A 33 -4.73 3.33 16.84
C LYS A 33 -4.81 2.37 18.04
N LEU A 34 -3.65 2.00 18.59
CA LEU A 34 -3.59 1.17 19.80
C LEU A 34 -4.10 1.92 21.04
N GLU A 35 -3.87 3.23 21.12
CA GLU A 35 -4.45 4.09 22.15
C GLU A 35 -5.98 4.15 22.06
N GLU A 36 -6.54 4.31 20.86
CA GLU A 36 -7.98 4.34 20.64
C GLU A 36 -8.65 2.99 20.96
N GLU A 37 -7.99 1.88 20.59
CA GLU A 37 -8.53 0.53 20.76
C GLU A 37 -8.46 0.03 22.21
N TYR A 38 -7.38 0.34 22.93
CA TYR A 38 -7.14 -0.16 24.30
C TYR A 38 -7.32 0.91 25.39
N GLY A 39 -7.61 2.16 25.00
CA GLY A 39 -7.85 3.26 25.93
C GLY A 39 -6.63 3.65 26.79
N ILE A 40 -5.42 3.39 26.29
CA ILE A 40 -4.16 3.66 27.01
C ILE A 40 -3.30 4.65 26.26
N ARG A 41 -2.74 5.59 27.04
CA ARG A 41 -1.81 6.61 26.56
C ARG A 41 -0.64 6.02 25.78
N ARG A 42 -0.32 6.64 24.65
CA ARG A 42 0.74 6.25 23.71
C ARG A 42 2.10 6.02 24.38
N GLU A 43 2.44 6.83 25.38
CA GLU A 43 3.72 6.76 26.09
C GLU A 43 3.83 5.47 26.90
N THR A 44 2.70 4.94 27.41
CA THR A 44 2.67 3.68 28.15
C THR A 44 2.89 2.50 27.21
N LEU A 45 2.27 2.52 26.03
CA LEU A 45 2.49 1.53 24.98
C LEU A 45 3.94 1.57 24.47
N SER A 46 4.47 2.77 24.20
CA SER A 46 5.86 2.97 23.74
C SER A 46 6.89 2.44 24.74
N ARG A 47 6.77 2.80 26.03
CA ARG A 47 7.65 2.29 27.09
C ARG A 47 7.56 0.77 27.24
N HIS A 48 6.36 0.20 27.13
CA HIS A 48 6.15 -1.24 27.22
C HIS A 48 6.82 -1.99 26.05
N PHE A 49 6.65 -1.51 24.81
CA PHE A 49 7.29 -2.11 23.64
C PHE A 49 8.82 -1.95 23.67
N LYS A 50 9.35 -0.78 24.09
CA LYS A 50 10.80 -0.55 24.26
C LYS A 50 11.40 -1.47 25.32
N LYS A 51 10.74 -1.63 26.47
CA LYS A 51 11.18 -2.56 27.54
C LYS A 51 11.20 -4.03 27.09
N ARG A 52 10.37 -4.38 26.12
CA ARG A 52 10.28 -5.72 25.53
C ARG A 52 11.16 -5.91 24.29
N GLY A 53 11.87 -4.87 23.83
CA GLY A 53 12.67 -4.91 22.60
C GLY A 53 11.84 -5.12 21.33
N LEU A 54 10.56 -4.73 21.33
CA LEU A 54 9.66 -4.93 20.20
C LEU A 54 9.68 -3.73 19.26
N GLU A 55 10.28 -3.90 18.08
CA GLU A 55 10.23 -2.91 17.02
C GLU A 55 8.94 -3.02 16.18
N LYS A 56 8.48 -1.88 15.67
CA LYS A 56 7.31 -1.85 14.80
C LYS A 56 7.60 -2.61 13.51
N GLY A 57 6.78 -3.62 13.19
CA GLY A 57 7.01 -4.41 11.98
C GLY A 57 8.16 -5.40 12.08
N ALA A 58 8.66 -5.71 13.29
CA ALA A 58 9.68 -6.72 13.53
C ALA A 58 9.26 -8.14 13.10
N ASP A 59 7.95 -8.38 12.91
CA ASP A 59 7.48 -9.65 12.38
C ASP A 59 7.83 -9.78 10.90
N SER A 60 8.89 -10.57 10.63
CA SER A 60 9.38 -10.87 9.29
C SER A 60 8.34 -11.60 8.44
N VAL A 61 7.45 -12.39 9.06
CA VAL A 61 6.35 -13.08 8.38
C VAL A 61 5.29 -12.06 7.96
N GLY A 62 4.87 -11.16 8.86
CA GLY A 62 3.94 -10.08 8.55
C GLY A 62 4.46 -9.10 7.48
N LYS A 63 5.78 -8.84 7.43
CA LYS A 63 6.40 -8.06 6.35
C LYS A 63 6.34 -8.82 5.01
N MET A 64 6.72 -10.09 4.99
CA MET A 64 6.71 -10.92 3.77
C MET A 64 5.29 -11.06 3.20
N VAL A 65 4.28 -11.29 4.04
CA VAL A 65 2.88 -11.37 3.62
C VAL A 65 2.38 -10.05 3.04
N ARG A 66 2.76 -8.90 3.62
CA ARG A 66 2.41 -7.57 3.08
C ARG A 66 3.07 -7.31 1.74
N GLU A 67 4.35 -7.61 1.61
CA GLU A 67 5.07 -7.45 0.34
C GLU A 67 4.50 -8.39 -0.74
N SER A 68 4.18 -9.64 -0.38
CA SER A 68 3.54 -10.57 -1.32
C SER A 68 2.14 -10.10 -1.72
N LEU A 69 1.32 -9.62 -0.77
CA LEU A 69 -0.01 -9.09 -1.06
C LEU A 69 0.05 -7.84 -1.94
N LYS A 70 1.01 -6.95 -1.70
CA LYS A 70 1.24 -5.76 -2.51
C LYS A 70 1.69 -6.15 -3.92
N SER A 71 2.65 -7.05 -4.04
CA SER A 71 3.12 -7.57 -5.33
C SER A 71 1.98 -8.26 -6.10
N ASP A 72 1.18 -9.08 -5.42
CA ASP A 72 -0.01 -9.72 -5.98
C ASP A 72 -1.06 -8.72 -6.45
N ALA A 73 -1.31 -7.66 -5.66
CA ALA A 73 -2.23 -6.59 -6.02
C ALA A 73 -1.73 -5.84 -7.26
N GLU A 74 -0.43 -5.54 -7.34
CA GLU A 74 0.20 -4.92 -8.50
C GLU A 74 0.11 -5.83 -9.74
N LEU A 75 0.36 -7.13 -9.60
CA LEU A 75 0.24 -8.11 -10.68
C LEU A 75 -1.20 -8.22 -11.18
N ARG A 76 -2.18 -8.28 -10.28
CA ARG A 76 -3.61 -8.31 -10.63
C ARG A 76 -4.04 -7.01 -11.31
N ALA A 77 -3.55 -5.86 -10.85
CA ALA A 77 -3.82 -4.57 -11.46
C ALA A 77 -3.26 -4.51 -12.89
N LYS A 78 -1.99 -4.93 -13.09
CA LYS A 78 -1.37 -5.00 -14.42
C LYS A 78 -2.10 -5.97 -15.35
N ALA A 79 -2.42 -7.17 -14.90
CA ALA A 79 -3.16 -8.15 -15.69
C ALA A 79 -4.57 -7.65 -16.07
N ARG A 80 -5.20 -6.87 -15.19
CA ARG A 80 -6.49 -6.23 -15.48
C ARG A 80 -6.33 -5.13 -16.52
N ALA A 81 -5.33 -4.25 -16.37
CA ALA A 81 -5.04 -3.18 -17.32
C ALA A 81 -4.75 -3.73 -18.73
N GLU A 82 -3.90 -4.75 -18.83
CA GLU A 82 -3.59 -5.44 -20.09
C GLU A 82 -4.84 -6.04 -20.72
N LYS A 83 -5.70 -6.69 -19.93
CA LYS A 83 -6.97 -7.26 -20.42
C LYS A 83 -7.93 -6.19 -20.94
N ILE A 84 -7.94 -5.01 -20.33
CA ILE A 84 -8.73 -3.86 -20.77
C ILE A 84 -8.19 -3.32 -22.09
N GLU A 85 -6.87 -3.17 -22.21
CA GLU A 85 -6.21 -2.71 -23.42
C GLU A 85 -6.42 -3.68 -24.60
N ASP A 86 -6.17 -4.97 -24.40
CA ASP A 86 -6.41 -6.02 -25.41
C ASP A 86 -7.88 -6.02 -25.86
N ARG A 87 -8.82 -5.81 -24.94
CA ARG A 87 -10.24 -5.68 -25.26
C ARG A 87 -10.50 -4.49 -26.19
N ARG A 88 -9.99 -3.31 -25.83
CA ARG A 88 -10.17 -2.07 -26.63
C ARG A 88 -9.61 -2.27 -28.04
N THR A 89 -8.38 -2.79 -28.13
CA THR A 89 -7.71 -3.04 -29.41
C THR A 89 -8.50 -4.01 -30.29
N ARG A 90 -9.02 -5.11 -29.73
CA ARG A 90 -9.82 -6.07 -30.52
C ARG A 90 -11.12 -5.49 -31.04
N TYR A 91 -11.86 -4.77 -30.20
CA TYR A 91 -13.13 -4.17 -30.61
C TYR A 91 -12.94 -3.05 -31.63
N ASP A 92 -11.87 -2.25 -31.51
CA ASP A 92 -11.48 -1.28 -32.53
C ASP A 92 -11.15 -1.98 -33.87
N GLY A 93 -10.37 -3.06 -33.83
CA GLY A 93 -10.06 -3.87 -35.02
C GLY A 93 -11.31 -4.45 -35.70
N TRP A 94 -12.27 -4.95 -34.92
CA TRP A 94 -13.55 -5.44 -35.45
C TRP A 94 -14.42 -4.33 -36.04
N ALA A 95 -14.46 -3.16 -35.41
CA ALA A 95 -15.16 -1.99 -35.93
C ALA A 95 -14.54 -1.51 -37.25
N TYR A 96 -13.20 -1.46 -37.32
CA TYR A 96 -12.47 -1.13 -38.53
C TYR A 96 -12.75 -2.13 -39.66
N ALA A 97 -12.73 -3.43 -39.37
CA ALA A 97 -13.03 -4.48 -40.35
C ALA A 97 -14.47 -4.38 -40.88
N LEU A 98 -15.45 -4.10 -40.02
CA LEU A 98 -16.84 -3.84 -40.44
C LEU A 98 -16.93 -2.63 -41.38
N GLY A 99 -16.21 -1.54 -41.07
CA GLY A 99 -16.12 -0.37 -41.94
C GLY A 99 -15.52 -0.70 -43.32
N GLN A 100 -14.47 -1.53 -43.35
CA GLN A 100 -13.89 -2.00 -44.61
C GLN A 100 -14.88 -2.84 -45.42
N MET A 101 -15.62 -3.76 -44.79
CA MET A 101 -16.62 -4.57 -45.48
C MET A 101 -17.74 -3.70 -46.11
N VAL A 102 -18.21 -2.68 -45.38
CA VAL A 102 -19.18 -1.71 -45.93
C VAL A 102 -18.62 -1.00 -47.16
N MET A 103 -17.36 -0.53 -47.10
CA MET A 103 -16.73 0.15 -48.22
C MET A 103 -16.51 -0.78 -49.42
N VAL A 104 -16.16 -2.05 -49.19
CA VAL A 104 -16.02 -3.06 -50.27
C VAL A 104 -17.34 -3.27 -51.00
N GLU A 105 -18.47 -3.35 -50.27
CA GLU A 105 -19.78 -3.54 -50.87
C GLU A 105 -20.20 -2.33 -51.72
N VAL A 106 -20.05 -1.12 -51.16
CA VAL A 106 -20.37 0.13 -51.87
C VAL A 106 -19.50 0.32 -53.11
N THR A 107 -18.20 0.07 -53.01
CA THR A 107 -17.28 0.21 -54.14
C THR A 107 -17.51 -0.85 -55.21
N THR A 108 -17.86 -2.07 -54.82
CA THR A 108 -18.21 -3.16 -55.76
C THR A 108 -19.49 -2.85 -56.51
N ALA A 109 -20.57 -2.41 -55.82
CA ALA A 109 -21.81 -1.99 -56.47
C ALA A 109 -21.57 -0.84 -57.46
N LYS A 110 -20.77 0.16 -57.07
CA LYS A 110 -20.40 1.29 -57.94
C LYS A 110 -19.60 0.85 -59.16
N ARG A 111 -18.64 -0.07 -58.98
CA ARG A 111 -17.82 -0.62 -60.07
C ARG A 111 -18.67 -1.41 -61.08
N GLU A 112 -19.68 -2.12 -60.59
CA GLU A 112 -20.59 -2.92 -61.41
C GLU A 112 -21.74 -2.10 -62.01
N GLY A 113 -21.81 -0.79 -61.71
CA GLY A 113 -22.88 0.09 -62.18
C GLY A 113 -24.25 -0.20 -61.57
N LYS A 114 -24.29 -0.93 -60.44
CA LYS A 114 -25.53 -1.27 -59.74
C LYS A 114 -25.99 -0.11 -58.86
N PRO A 115 -27.30 0.19 -58.78
CA PRO A 115 -27.83 1.15 -57.82
C PRO A 115 -27.56 0.70 -56.38
N LEU A 116 -27.24 1.62 -55.47
CA LEU A 116 -26.99 1.28 -54.06
C LEU A 116 -28.19 0.60 -53.36
N ALA A 117 -29.41 0.82 -53.86
CA ALA A 117 -30.60 0.12 -53.37
C ALA A 117 -30.50 -1.40 -53.54
N SER A 118 -29.72 -1.92 -54.51
CA SER A 118 -29.56 -3.36 -54.71
C SER A 118 -28.70 -4.04 -53.64
N ILE A 119 -27.92 -3.28 -52.87
CA ILE A 119 -27.06 -3.77 -51.78
C ILE A 119 -27.59 -3.37 -50.40
N GLU A 120 -28.81 -2.83 -50.33
CA GLU A 120 -29.37 -2.29 -49.08
C GLU A 120 -29.50 -3.37 -47.99
N ASP A 121 -29.86 -4.59 -48.38
CA ASP A 121 -30.00 -5.71 -47.44
C ASP A 121 -28.65 -6.14 -46.86
N ASP A 122 -27.58 -6.08 -47.65
CA ASP A 122 -26.21 -6.37 -47.20
C ASP A 122 -25.72 -5.28 -46.22
N LEU A 123 -25.94 -4.01 -46.56
CA LEU A 123 -25.61 -2.88 -45.68
C LEU A 123 -26.39 -2.92 -44.37
N LYS A 124 -27.69 -3.26 -44.40
CA LYS A 124 -28.50 -3.47 -43.19
C LYS A 124 -27.97 -4.63 -42.36
N SER A 125 -27.51 -5.71 -43.00
CA SER A 125 -26.94 -6.86 -42.30
C SER A 125 -25.64 -6.48 -41.59
N LEU A 126 -24.75 -5.73 -42.26
CA LEU A 126 -23.54 -5.19 -41.65
C LEU A 126 -23.84 -4.20 -40.52
N GLN A 127 -24.86 -3.34 -40.67
CA GLN A 127 -25.32 -2.44 -39.61
C GLN A 127 -25.82 -3.21 -38.39
N ARG A 128 -26.59 -4.28 -38.58
CA ARG A 128 -27.06 -5.16 -37.48
C ARG A 128 -25.89 -5.88 -36.80
N ALA A 129 -24.91 -6.34 -37.58
CA ALA A 129 -23.69 -6.94 -37.04
C ALA A 129 -22.92 -5.94 -36.18
N SER A 130 -22.73 -4.71 -36.67
CA SER A 130 -22.11 -3.61 -35.91
C SER A 130 -22.88 -3.28 -34.62
N GLY A 131 -24.21 -3.19 -34.68
CA GLY A 131 -25.04 -2.96 -33.51
C GLY A 131 -24.96 -4.11 -32.47
N THR A 132 -24.81 -5.35 -32.93
CA THR A 132 -24.58 -6.50 -32.04
C THR A 132 -23.21 -6.41 -31.38
N LEU A 133 -22.18 -6.03 -32.15
CA LEU A 133 -20.83 -5.86 -31.66
C LEU A 133 -20.75 -4.76 -30.60
N ALA A 134 -21.40 -3.61 -30.83
CA ALA A 134 -21.49 -2.53 -29.87
C ALA A 134 -22.09 -2.99 -28.52
N LYS A 135 -23.19 -3.77 -28.57
CA LYS A 135 -23.79 -4.35 -27.35
C LYS A 135 -22.85 -5.33 -26.64
N CYS A 136 -22.16 -6.18 -27.40
CA CYS A 136 -21.15 -7.08 -26.82
C CYS A 136 -20.01 -6.30 -26.16
N PHE A 137 -19.57 -5.20 -26.77
CA PHE A 137 -18.57 -4.30 -26.19
C PHE A 137 -19.07 -3.71 -24.89
N GLU A 138 -20.25 -3.08 -24.89
CA GLU A 138 -20.87 -2.46 -23.70
C GLU A 138 -20.99 -3.44 -22.53
N ILE A 139 -21.52 -4.65 -22.77
CA ILE A 139 -21.63 -5.68 -21.74
C ILE A 139 -20.24 -6.05 -21.21
N SER A 140 -19.26 -6.19 -22.09
CA SER A 140 -17.90 -6.56 -21.70
C SER A 140 -17.17 -5.44 -20.95
N SER A 141 -17.38 -4.20 -21.34
CA SER A 141 -16.82 -3.00 -20.72
C SER A 141 -17.41 -2.80 -19.33
N LYS A 142 -18.72 -3.03 -19.16
CA LYS A 142 -19.40 -3.05 -17.85
C LYS A 142 -18.86 -4.15 -16.95
N ALA A 143 -18.68 -5.37 -17.47
CA ALA A 143 -18.13 -6.49 -16.71
C ALA A 143 -16.69 -6.22 -16.22
N LEU A 144 -15.90 -5.46 -16.99
CA LEU A 144 -14.54 -5.05 -16.61
C LEU A 144 -14.49 -3.76 -15.79
N GLY A 145 -15.64 -3.09 -15.58
CA GLY A 145 -15.72 -1.81 -14.89
C GLY A 145 -15.06 -0.65 -15.64
N MET A 146 -14.90 -0.76 -16.96
CA MET A 146 -14.28 0.27 -17.81
C MET A 146 -15.10 1.57 -17.91
N GLU A 147 -16.35 1.54 -17.43
CA GLU A 147 -17.27 2.68 -17.39
C GLU A 147 -17.05 3.56 -16.15
N LYS A 148 -16.37 3.03 -15.12
CA LYS A 148 -15.93 3.83 -13.98
C LYS A 148 -14.63 4.52 -14.37
N GLU A 149 -14.62 5.84 -14.23
CA GLU A 149 -13.42 6.66 -14.38
C GLU A 149 -12.36 6.11 -13.40
N GLU A 150 -11.23 5.62 -13.93
CA GLU A 150 -10.10 5.21 -13.09
C GLU A 150 -9.62 6.44 -12.31
N GLY A 151 -9.88 6.48 -11.00
CA GLY A 151 -9.52 7.61 -10.14
C GLY A 151 -10.64 8.62 -9.89
N GLY A 152 -11.92 8.24 -10.01
CA GLY A 152 -13.01 9.03 -9.44
C GLY A 152 -12.74 9.35 -7.96
N GLU A 153 -13.14 10.55 -7.52
CA GLU A 153 -12.86 11.13 -6.19
C GLU A 153 -13.14 10.19 -4.99
N GLU A 154 -13.95 9.15 -5.17
CA GLU A 154 -14.28 8.15 -4.15
C GLU A 154 -13.15 7.13 -3.89
N ASP A 155 -12.26 6.86 -4.85
CA ASP A 155 -11.20 5.84 -4.74
C ASP A 155 -9.85 6.42 -4.26
N ILE A 156 -9.70 7.76 -4.23
CA ILE A 156 -8.53 8.41 -3.63
C ILE A 156 -8.81 8.56 -2.12
N PRO A 157 -8.06 7.88 -1.23
CA PRO A 157 -8.21 8.10 0.20
C PRO A 157 -7.97 9.56 0.51
N ASN A 158 -8.99 10.24 1.04
CA ASN A 158 -8.95 11.66 1.33
C ASN A 158 -7.92 11.91 2.45
N LEU A 159 -6.71 12.36 2.09
CA LEU A 159 -5.71 12.77 3.08
C LEU A 159 -6.19 14.07 3.71
N VAL A 160 -6.82 13.96 4.89
CA VAL A 160 -7.13 15.10 5.73
C VAL A 160 -5.81 15.64 6.28
N PHE A 161 -5.23 16.63 5.60
CA PHE A 161 -4.13 17.42 6.14
C PHE A 161 -4.70 18.33 7.23
N GLY A 162 -4.58 17.91 8.49
CA GLY A 162 -4.74 18.83 9.61
C GLY A 162 -3.54 19.78 9.61
N GLU A 163 -3.78 21.06 9.29
CA GLU A 163 -2.79 22.10 9.52
C GLU A 163 -2.52 22.19 11.02
N LEU A 164 -1.33 21.76 11.43
CA LEU A 164 -0.89 21.86 12.82
C LEU A 164 -0.81 23.34 13.18
N THR A 165 -1.49 23.72 14.26
CA THR A 165 -1.43 25.10 14.74
C THR A 165 0.01 25.44 15.15
N PRO A 166 0.43 26.72 15.10
CA PRO A 166 1.78 27.13 15.52
C PRO A 166 2.14 26.67 16.94
N SER A 167 1.13 26.52 17.82
CA SER A 167 1.29 25.95 19.16
C SER A 167 1.63 24.45 19.15
N GLN A 168 1.01 23.67 18.26
CA GLN A 168 1.29 22.23 18.10
C GLN A 168 2.66 21.99 17.45
N VAL A 169 3.05 22.85 16.49
CA VAL A 169 4.40 22.82 15.90
C VAL A 169 5.46 23.21 16.94
N ALA A 170 5.17 24.21 17.79
CA ALA A 170 6.08 24.59 18.87
C ALA A 170 6.23 23.48 19.93
N GLN A 171 5.20 22.67 20.14
CA GLN A 171 5.22 21.56 21.08
C GLN A 171 6.08 20.38 20.56
N LEU A 172 5.94 20.03 19.27
CA LEU A 172 6.80 19.06 18.60
C LEU A 172 8.28 19.47 18.60
N ARG A 173 8.56 20.75 18.34
CA ARG A 173 9.94 21.28 18.43
C ARG A 173 10.49 21.23 19.86
N LYS A 174 9.63 21.33 20.87
CA LYS A 174 10.02 21.22 22.27
C LYS A 174 10.29 19.78 22.68
N GLU A 175 9.60 18.82 22.07
CA GLU A 175 9.83 17.39 22.24
C GLU A 175 11.13 16.93 21.55
N ASP A 176 11.53 17.57 20.44
CA ASP A 176 12.83 17.31 19.78
C ASP A 176 14.02 18.00 20.48
N ASP A 177 13.81 19.13 21.17
CA ASP A 177 14.84 19.91 21.88
C ASP A 177 15.02 19.54 23.36
N GLU A 178 14.20 18.63 23.93
CA GLU A 178 14.44 18.10 25.27
C GLU A 178 15.65 17.15 25.22
N PRO A 179 16.79 17.48 25.87
CA PRO A 179 17.91 16.55 25.90
C PRO A 179 17.43 15.26 26.54
N GLU A 180 17.59 14.13 25.86
CA GLU A 180 17.45 12.81 26.48
C GLU A 180 18.34 12.82 27.72
N VAL A 181 17.72 12.90 28.90
CA VAL A 181 18.44 12.88 30.17
C VAL A 181 18.94 11.45 30.30
N ILE A 182 20.15 11.22 29.82
CA ILE A 182 20.87 9.98 30.03
C ILE A 182 21.06 9.89 31.55
N ASP A 183 20.47 8.86 32.14
CA ASP A 183 20.59 8.58 33.58
C ASP A 183 22.07 8.31 33.91
N ASP A 184 22.57 8.82 35.04
CA ASP A 184 23.98 8.60 35.43
C ASP A 184 24.28 7.09 35.56
N ASP A 185 23.27 6.30 35.97
CA ASP A 185 23.34 4.83 36.01
C ASP A 185 23.49 4.20 34.60
N LEU A 186 22.90 4.82 33.56
CA LEU A 186 23.05 4.39 32.17
C LEU A 186 24.44 4.77 31.63
N LEU A 187 24.97 5.94 32.03
CA LEU A 187 26.31 6.40 31.65
C LEU A 187 27.39 5.51 32.29
N GLU A 188 27.26 5.16 33.57
CA GLU A 188 28.17 4.24 34.26
C GLU A 188 28.16 2.84 33.62
N SER A 189 26.98 2.34 33.22
CA SER A 189 26.87 1.03 32.57
C SER A 189 27.52 0.99 31.17
N LEU A 190 27.42 2.09 30.41
CA LEU A 190 28.06 2.23 29.11
C LEU A 190 29.58 2.42 29.23
N GLU A 191 30.06 3.10 30.27
CA GLU A 191 31.49 3.21 30.57
C GLU A 191 32.10 1.87 31.00
N GLU A 192 31.41 1.10 31.85
CA GLU A 192 31.83 -0.27 32.21
C GLU A 192 31.85 -1.21 31.00
N GLU A 193 30.84 -1.12 30.13
CA GLU A 193 30.78 -1.94 28.91
C GLU A 193 31.90 -1.57 27.93
N ALA A 194 32.19 -0.29 27.74
CA ALA A 194 33.31 0.18 26.90
C ALA A 194 34.70 -0.17 27.46
N LEU A 195 34.87 -0.16 28.78
CA LEU A 195 36.09 -0.63 29.45
C LEU A 195 36.26 -2.14 29.30
N SER A 196 35.17 -2.90 29.34
CA SER A 196 35.21 -4.35 29.15
C SER A 196 35.54 -4.76 27.70
N GLU A 197 35.06 -4.01 26.70
CA GLU A 197 35.45 -4.21 25.30
C GLU A 197 36.94 -3.88 25.08
N ALA A 198 37.43 -2.79 25.69
CA ALA A 198 38.84 -2.40 25.57
C ALA A 198 39.82 -3.38 26.26
N GLU A 199 39.42 -4.02 27.36
CA GLU A 199 40.22 -5.08 28.01
C GLU A 199 40.20 -6.40 27.22
N SER A 200 39.13 -6.69 26.47
CA SER A 200 39.02 -7.89 25.65
C SER A 200 39.91 -7.88 24.40
N ASP A 201 40.29 -6.70 23.91
CA ASP A 201 41.18 -6.53 22.75
C ASP A 201 42.68 -6.55 23.12
N PHE A 202 43.04 -6.51 24.41
CA PHE A 202 44.45 -6.52 24.86
C PHE A 202 45.03 -7.92 25.14
N ASP A 203 44.20 -8.95 25.31
CA ASP A 203 44.65 -10.32 25.66
C ASP A 203 44.87 -11.24 24.42
N ALA A 204 44.86 -10.68 23.21
CA ALA A 204 45.10 -11.42 21.96
C ALA A 204 46.52 -11.25 21.38
N SER A 205 47.47 -10.67 22.13
CA SER A 205 48.87 -10.57 21.67
C SER A 205 49.86 -10.95 22.76
N GLY A 206 50.18 -12.24 22.85
CA GLY A 206 51.27 -12.73 23.70
C GLY A 206 51.61 -14.19 23.46
N GLU A 207 52.73 -14.43 22.79
CA GLU A 207 53.59 -15.62 22.85
C GLU A 207 53.22 -16.84 21.98
N ASP A 208 53.62 -16.78 20.70
CA ASP A 208 54.34 -17.89 20.06
C ASP A 208 55.69 -17.34 19.57
N ASP A 209 56.70 -17.42 20.44
CA ASP A 209 58.11 -17.24 20.09
C ASP A 209 58.93 -18.46 20.55
N ASP A 210 59.87 -18.83 19.68
CA ASP A 210 60.95 -19.82 19.81
C ASP A 210 60.57 -21.33 19.86
N GLY A 211 61.18 -22.24 19.10
CA GLY A 211 62.38 -22.15 18.26
C GLY A 211 62.89 -23.56 17.90
N ASP A 212 63.32 -23.70 16.65
CA ASP A 212 64.48 -24.44 16.12
C ASP A 212 64.89 -25.83 16.68
N ALA A 213 64.93 -26.84 15.78
CA ALA A 213 66.09 -27.71 15.44
C ALA A 213 65.67 -29.05 14.80
#